data_AF-A0A4Q5LFL7-F1
#
_entry.id   AF-A0A4Q5LFL7-F1
#
_cell.length_a   1.000
_cell.length_b   1.000
_cell.length_c   1.000
_cell.angle_alpha   90.00
_cell.angle_beta   90.00
_cell.angle_gamma   90.00
#
_symmetry.space_group_name_H-M   'P 1'
#
loop_
_entity.id
_entity.type
_entity.pdbx_description
1 polymer ?
#
loop_
_entity_poly.entity_id
_entity_poly.type
_entity_poly.pdbx_seq_one_letter_code
_entity_poly.pdbx_strand_id
1 'polypeptide(L)'
;MRQNSAVDDVTLTQRALSWDTSIPELVSRTLRQWCEPLESVVGPANKATVLGILYESAVEQYQQRPLYRTFIAHDPLTMRDVALALSDEVTFQAYVYLEASRRLVQELRRLRLISLGYTAPTSLLDSLEQQQERLQQEQAQQALLHARPKRVRKPDLAFEALFDQHVSVPALLTALQRNAVLTAELAWEGRSGKANELMALLAVLEEGGYLRPLKWTHIVRGFITRFQLTIPVSYASKRNKANPQVMAEFAQLFPGRYLVRTHTVRWRH
;
A
#
# COMPACT_ATOMS: atom_id res chain seq x y z
N MET A 1 39.69 43.47 -25.26
CA MET A 1 39.89 42.57 -24.10
C MET A 1 39.17 43.18 -22.92
N ARG A 2 37.98 42.67 -22.55
CA ARG A 2 37.30 43.14 -21.33
C ARG A 2 37.95 42.40 -20.16
N GLN A 3 38.52 43.17 -19.23
CA GLN A 3 39.01 42.65 -17.96
C GLN A 3 37.84 41.97 -17.26
N ASN A 4 37.96 40.67 -17.00
CA ASN A 4 37.11 40.00 -16.02
C ASN A 4 37.43 40.65 -14.68
N SER A 5 36.60 41.60 -14.23
CA SER A 5 36.70 42.13 -12.88
C SER A 5 36.51 40.96 -11.93
N ALA A 6 37.61 40.54 -11.29
CA ALA A 6 37.55 39.57 -10.21
C ALA A 6 36.62 40.13 -9.12
N VAL A 7 35.70 39.30 -8.64
CA VAL A 7 34.90 39.61 -7.45
C VAL A 7 35.88 39.77 -6.29
N ASP A 8 35.76 40.83 -5.50
CA ASP A 8 36.62 41.09 -4.35
C ASP A 8 36.34 40.11 -3.20
N ASP A 9 37.36 39.84 -2.38
CA ASP A 9 37.32 38.83 -1.31
C ASP A 9 36.20 39.11 -0.28
N VAL A 10 35.84 40.38 -0.08
CA VAL A 10 34.75 40.79 0.82
C VAL A 10 33.40 40.33 0.27
N THR A 11 33.14 40.54 -1.01
CA THR A 11 31.88 40.11 -1.66
C THR A 11 31.78 38.59 -1.73
N LEU A 12 32.88 37.90 -2.00
CA LEU A 12 32.94 36.43 -1.95
C LEU A 12 32.56 35.90 -0.56
N THR A 13 33.13 36.51 0.49
CA THR A 13 32.85 36.14 1.88
C THR A 13 31.39 36.40 2.27
N GLN A 14 30.85 37.56 1.89
CA GLN A 14 29.45 37.91 2.16
C GLN A 14 28.47 36.96 1.44
N ARG A 15 28.76 36.62 0.19
CA ARG A 15 27.93 35.67 -0.58
C ARG A 15 28.03 34.25 -0.05
N ALA A 16 29.20 33.81 0.40
CA ALA A 16 29.33 32.51 1.05
C ALA A 16 28.47 32.44 2.32
N LEU A 17 28.50 33.50 3.13
CA LEU A 17 27.68 33.61 4.33
C LEU A 17 26.17 33.67 4.00
N SER A 18 25.78 34.43 2.98
CA SER A 18 24.39 34.46 2.51
C SER A 18 23.95 33.10 1.98
N TRP A 19 24.77 32.41 1.20
CA TRP A 19 24.48 31.07 0.69
C TRP A 19 24.23 30.08 1.83
N ASP A 20 25.10 30.08 2.84
CA ASP A 20 25.03 29.14 3.96
C ASP A 20 23.84 29.42 4.91
N THR A 21 23.36 30.67 4.97
CA THR A 21 22.28 31.09 5.89
C THR A 21 20.90 31.17 5.21
N SER A 22 20.83 31.82 4.04
CA SER A 22 19.57 32.10 3.34
C SER A 22 18.94 30.82 2.77
N ILE A 23 19.74 29.87 2.30
CA ILE A 23 19.21 28.62 1.73
C ILE A 23 18.46 27.78 2.78
N PRO A 24 19.05 27.43 3.95
CA PRO A 24 18.31 26.71 5.00
C PRO A 24 17.06 27.43 5.48
N GLU A 25 17.11 28.76 5.61
CA GLU A 25 15.97 29.58 6.05
C GLU A 25 14.82 29.52 5.04
N LEU A 26 15.12 29.74 3.75
CA LEU A 26 14.14 29.65 2.66
C LEU A 26 13.49 28.28 2.61
N VAL A 27 14.29 27.20 2.68
CA VAL A 27 13.77 25.82 2.68
C VAL A 27 12.86 25.57 3.86
N SER A 28 13.29 25.94 5.07
CA SER A 28 12.52 25.72 6.30
C SER A 28 11.20 26.49 6.30
N ARG A 29 11.22 27.76 5.85
CA ARG A 29 10.03 28.60 5.73
C ARG A 29 9.05 28.04 4.72
N THR A 30 9.53 27.66 3.52
CA THR A 30 8.68 27.09 2.47
C THR A 30 8.09 25.75 2.88
N LEU A 31 8.89 24.85 3.48
CA LEU A 31 8.39 23.58 4.01
C LEU A 31 7.29 23.81 5.05
N ARG A 32 7.49 24.73 5.99
CA ARG A 32 6.47 25.05 7.00
C ARG A 32 5.16 25.48 6.34
N GLN A 33 5.21 26.41 5.40
CA GLN A 33 4.03 26.92 4.71
C GLN A 33 3.32 25.85 3.86
N TRP A 34 4.08 25.00 3.17
CA TRP A 34 3.50 23.98 2.28
C TRP A 34 3.00 22.75 3.05
N CYS A 35 3.63 22.43 4.18
CA CYS A 35 3.27 21.29 5.01
C CYS A 35 2.27 21.63 6.12
N GLU A 36 2.01 22.90 6.44
CA GLU A 36 0.99 23.32 7.42
C GLU A 36 -0.37 22.62 7.20
N PRO A 37 -0.91 22.49 5.97
CA PRO A 37 -2.17 21.77 5.75
C PRO A 37 -2.11 20.27 6.09
N LEU A 38 -0.93 19.65 6.09
CA LEU A 38 -0.74 18.20 6.36
C LEU A 38 -1.06 17.82 7.81
N GLU A 39 -1.03 18.77 8.74
CA GLU A 39 -1.39 18.54 10.13
C GLU A 39 -2.85 18.08 10.26
N SER A 40 -3.73 18.62 9.40
CA SER A 40 -5.16 18.34 9.37
C SER A 40 -5.56 17.07 8.59
N VAL A 41 -4.63 16.46 7.84
CA VAL A 41 -4.93 15.31 6.97
C VAL A 41 -5.14 14.03 7.79
N VAL A 42 -6.34 13.48 7.74
CA VAL A 42 -6.73 12.23 8.41
C VAL A 42 -6.14 11.01 7.67
N GLY A 43 -5.42 10.16 8.40
CA GLY A 43 -4.88 8.88 7.92
C GLY A 43 -3.46 8.97 7.30
N PRO A 44 -2.54 8.05 7.66
CA PRO A 44 -1.14 8.12 7.24
C PRO A 44 -0.94 7.96 5.72
N ALA A 45 -1.78 7.14 5.06
CA ALA A 45 -1.72 6.96 3.62
C ALA A 45 -2.05 8.26 2.85
N ASN A 46 -2.94 9.10 3.38
CA ASN A 46 -3.33 10.35 2.75
C ASN A 46 -2.23 11.41 2.86
N LYS A 47 -1.48 11.43 3.98
CA LYS A 47 -0.31 12.30 4.15
C LYS A 47 0.78 12.01 3.11
N ALA A 48 1.06 10.73 2.86
CA ALA A 48 2.02 10.31 1.84
C ALA A 48 1.59 10.73 0.42
N THR A 49 0.31 10.65 0.11
CA THR A 49 -0.25 11.08 -1.18
C THR A 49 -0.10 12.59 -1.38
N VAL A 50 -0.47 13.40 -0.38
CA VAL A 50 -0.35 14.87 -0.47
C VAL A 50 1.11 15.29 -0.58
N LEU A 51 2.02 14.68 0.19
CA LEU A 51 3.47 14.89 0.06
C LEU A 51 3.99 14.48 -1.34
N GLY A 52 3.40 13.44 -1.95
CA GLY A 52 3.66 13.06 -3.34
C GLY A 52 3.30 14.16 -4.34
N ILE A 53 2.10 14.72 -4.22
CA ILE A 53 1.63 15.82 -5.09
C ILE A 53 2.51 17.07 -4.91
N LEU A 54 2.84 17.43 -3.66
CA LEU A 54 3.72 18.56 -3.38
C LEU A 54 5.13 18.36 -3.94
N TYR A 55 5.67 17.14 -3.85
CA TYR A 55 6.95 16.78 -4.44
C TYR A 55 6.93 16.91 -5.97
N GLU A 56 5.92 16.35 -6.64
CA GLU A 56 5.79 16.42 -8.11
C GLU A 56 5.68 17.88 -8.59
N SER A 57 4.84 18.68 -7.92
CA SER A 57 4.72 20.12 -8.19
C SER A 57 6.03 20.87 -7.95
N ALA A 58 6.77 20.55 -6.87
CA ALA A 58 8.08 21.16 -6.59
C ALA A 58 9.11 20.81 -7.67
N VAL A 59 9.11 19.58 -8.17
CA VAL A 59 10.00 19.13 -9.25
C VAL A 59 9.69 19.87 -10.54
N GLU A 60 8.42 19.99 -10.93
CA GLU A 60 8.02 20.73 -12.12
C GLU A 60 8.42 22.21 -12.03
N GLN A 61 8.12 22.86 -10.90
CA GLN A 61 8.52 24.26 -10.67
C GLN A 61 10.04 24.43 -10.70
N TYR A 62 10.79 23.50 -10.10
CA TYR A 62 12.25 23.52 -10.11
C TYR A 62 12.81 23.42 -11.53
N GLN A 63 12.28 22.52 -12.37
CA GLN A 63 12.70 22.33 -13.76
C GLN A 63 12.39 23.53 -14.67
N GLN A 64 11.34 24.29 -14.34
CA GLN A 64 10.94 25.48 -15.09
C GLN A 64 11.72 26.75 -14.73
N ARG A 65 12.54 26.72 -13.65
CA ARG A 65 13.29 27.90 -13.24
C ARG A 65 14.36 28.30 -14.26
N PRO A 66 14.61 29.61 -14.45
CA PRO A 66 15.74 30.09 -15.24
C PRO A 66 17.04 29.46 -14.78
N LEU A 67 17.96 29.19 -15.72
CA LEU A 67 19.30 28.61 -15.46
C LEU A 67 19.30 27.17 -14.90
N TYR A 68 18.13 26.51 -14.78
CA TYR A 68 18.01 25.15 -14.27
C TYR A 68 18.96 24.16 -14.96
N ARG A 69 18.97 24.15 -16.31
CA ARG A 69 19.80 23.21 -17.09
C ARG A 69 21.30 23.36 -16.81
N THR A 70 21.77 24.60 -16.70
CA THR A 70 23.16 24.90 -16.35
C THR A 70 23.46 24.46 -14.91
N PHE A 71 22.54 24.73 -13.99
CA PHE A 71 22.69 24.40 -12.59
C PHE A 71 22.76 22.89 -12.34
N ILE A 72 21.95 22.07 -13.02
CA ILE A 72 21.98 20.60 -12.84
C ILE A 72 23.12 19.90 -13.59
N ALA A 73 23.82 20.60 -14.48
CA ALA A 73 24.91 20.02 -15.26
C ALA A 73 26.20 19.85 -14.45
N HIS A 74 26.27 20.45 -13.26
CA HIS A 74 27.45 20.41 -12.38
C HIS A 74 27.03 19.89 -11.00
N ASP A 75 27.99 19.35 -10.26
CA ASP A 75 27.76 18.93 -8.89
C ASP A 75 27.50 20.16 -7.97
N PRO A 76 26.85 19.97 -6.81
CA PRO A 76 26.45 21.08 -5.95
C PRO A 76 27.61 21.93 -5.39
N LEU A 77 28.80 21.34 -5.20
CA LEU A 77 29.96 22.07 -4.70
C LEU A 77 30.52 22.95 -5.82
N THR A 78 30.70 22.38 -7.02
CA THR A 78 31.09 23.15 -8.21
C THR A 78 30.09 24.27 -8.51
N MET A 79 28.78 24.02 -8.40
CA MET A 79 27.78 25.08 -8.59
C MET A 79 27.86 26.20 -7.54
N ARG A 80 28.20 25.87 -6.29
CA ARG A 80 28.43 26.88 -5.26
C ARG A 80 29.61 27.77 -5.65
N ASP A 81 30.74 27.17 -6.01
CA ASP A 81 31.95 27.92 -6.36
C ASP A 81 31.72 28.81 -7.60
N VAL A 82 31.02 28.29 -8.61
CA VAL A 82 30.60 29.06 -9.78
C VAL A 82 29.69 30.21 -9.40
N ALA A 83 28.68 29.97 -8.55
CA ALA A 83 27.72 30.98 -8.13
C ALA A 83 28.40 32.13 -7.35
N LEU A 84 29.30 31.79 -6.44
CA LEU A 84 30.03 32.79 -5.65
C LEU A 84 30.90 33.70 -6.52
N ALA A 85 31.52 33.14 -7.55
CA ALA A 85 32.41 33.84 -8.49
C ALA A 85 31.69 34.70 -9.55
N LEU A 86 30.35 34.69 -9.61
CA LEU A 86 29.60 35.48 -10.59
C LEU A 86 29.77 36.99 -10.36
N SER A 87 29.96 37.77 -11.41
CA SER A 87 29.99 39.23 -11.27
C SER A 87 28.60 39.86 -11.09
N ASP A 88 27.54 39.15 -11.46
CA ASP A 88 26.15 39.65 -11.44
C ASP A 88 25.36 39.11 -10.23
N GLU A 89 24.79 40.02 -9.45
CA GLU A 89 24.01 39.70 -8.25
C GLU A 89 22.67 39.04 -8.60
N VAL A 90 22.04 39.41 -9.72
CA VAL A 90 20.76 38.82 -10.13
C VAL A 90 20.92 37.33 -10.44
N THR A 91 21.97 36.99 -11.18
CA THR A 91 22.33 35.60 -11.50
C THR A 91 22.73 34.82 -10.24
N PHE A 92 23.47 35.44 -9.31
CA PHE A 92 23.78 34.82 -8.02
C PHE A 92 22.51 34.46 -7.23
N GLN A 93 21.58 35.41 -7.09
CA GLN A 93 20.30 35.17 -6.39
C GLN A 93 19.46 34.09 -7.09
N ALA A 94 19.47 34.04 -8.43
CA ALA A 94 18.81 32.96 -9.16
C ALA A 94 19.37 31.57 -8.80
N TYR A 95 20.69 31.44 -8.62
CA TYR A 95 21.31 30.20 -8.15
C TYR A 95 21.01 29.88 -6.68
N VAL A 96 20.90 30.89 -5.82
CA VAL A 96 20.42 30.71 -4.43
C VAL A 96 19.02 30.08 -4.42
N TYR A 97 18.09 30.59 -5.23
CA TYR A 97 16.73 30.03 -5.34
C TYR A 97 16.70 28.63 -5.96
N LEU A 98 17.57 28.34 -6.92
CA LEU A 98 17.70 26.99 -7.51
C LEU A 98 18.22 25.98 -6.48
N GLU A 99 19.24 26.34 -5.70
CA GLU A 99 19.77 25.49 -4.63
C GLU A 99 18.75 25.29 -3.50
N ALA A 100 18.03 26.35 -3.11
CA ALA A 100 16.93 26.22 -2.17
C ALA A 100 15.82 25.30 -2.70
N SER A 101 15.48 25.41 -4.00
CA SER A 101 14.49 24.52 -4.63
C SER A 101 14.97 23.07 -4.67
N ARG A 102 16.26 22.83 -4.96
CA ARG A 102 16.88 21.49 -4.93
C ARG A 102 16.76 20.86 -3.55
N ARG A 103 17.10 21.60 -2.49
CA ARG A 103 17.00 21.13 -1.10
C ARG A 103 15.54 20.93 -0.67
N LEU A 104 14.63 21.80 -1.09
CA LEU A 104 13.19 21.66 -0.84
C LEU A 104 12.64 20.35 -1.42
N VAL A 105 12.98 20.04 -2.68
CA VAL A 105 12.59 18.79 -3.34
C VAL A 105 13.13 17.56 -2.60
N GLN A 106 14.38 17.63 -2.12
CA GLN A 106 15.00 16.57 -1.31
C GLN A 106 14.27 16.36 0.02
N GLU A 107 13.93 17.44 0.73
CA GLU A 107 13.22 17.36 2.01
C GLU A 107 11.77 16.88 1.84
N LEU A 108 11.05 17.32 0.81
CA LEU A 108 9.71 16.80 0.51
C LEU A 108 9.74 15.29 0.20
N ARG A 109 10.75 14.84 -0.56
CA ARG A 109 10.98 13.41 -0.81
C ARG A 109 11.27 12.67 0.51
N ARG A 110 12.12 13.22 1.37
CA ARG A 110 12.44 12.64 2.68
C ARG A 110 11.18 12.50 3.54
N LEU A 111 10.38 13.56 3.66
CA LEU A 111 9.13 13.56 4.41
C LEU A 111 8.11 12.54 3.86
N ARG A 112 7.99 12.43 2.53
CA ARG A 112 7.15 11.41 1.89
C ARG A 112 7.59 10.01 2.28
N LEU A 113 8.89 9.72 2.19
CA LEU A 113 9.46 8.42 2.55
C LEU A 113 9.22 8.09 4.03
N ILE A 114 9.43 9.06 4.93
CA ILE A 114 9.13 8.90 6.35
C ILE A 114 7.65 8.56 6.57
N SER A 115 6.72 9.27 5.90
CA SER A 115 5.28 9.01 6.03
C SER A 115 4.86 7.63 5.51
N LEU A 116 5.64 7.05 4.59
CA LEU A 116 5.47 5.70 4.07
C LEU A 116 6.11 4.61 4.96
N GLY A 117 6.80 5.02 6.03
CA GLY A 117 7.44 4.12 7.00
C GLY A 117 8.91 3.82 6.73
N TYR A 118 9.55 4.52 5.79
CA TYR A 118 11.00 4.39 5.56
C TYR A 118 11.78 5.23 6.59
N THR A 119 12.60 4.57 7.42
CA THR A 119 13.27 5.18 8.57
C THR A 119 14.69 5.69 8.30
N ALA A 120 15.28 5.38 7.14
CA ALA A 120 16.64 5.82 6.81
C ALA A 120 16.64 7.00 5.82
N PRO A 121 17.44 8.05 6.04
CA PRO A 121 17.69 9.06 5.02
C PRO A 121 18.46 8.39 3.88
N THR A 122 17.83 8.24 2.72
CA THR A 122 18.55 7.92 1.48
C THR A 122 19.44 9.11 1.14
N SER A 123 20.68 9.07 1.60
CA SER A 123 21.73 9.99 1.15
C SER A 123 21.92 9.81 -0.35
N LEU A 124 21.94 10.90 -1.11
CA LEU A 124 22.28 10.90 -2.53
C LEU A 124 23.76 10.55 -2.80
N LEU A 125 24.55 10.30 -1.75
CA LEU A 125 25.98 9.96 -1.77
C LEU A 125 26.26 8.52 -1.29
N ASP A 126 25.31 7.59 -1.38
CA ASP A 126 25.71 6.19 -1.34
C ASP A 126 26.55 5.95 -2.61
N SER A 127 27.85 5.66 -2.44
CA SER A 127 28.74 5.34 -3.56
C SER A 127 28.10 4.25 -4.41
N LEU A 128 28.39 4.22 -5.72
CA LEU A 128 27.93 3.13 -6.60
C LEU A 128 28.21 1.76 -5.97
N GLU A 129 29.30 1.61 -5.23
CA GLU A 129 29.64 0.42 -4.44
C GLU A 129 28.66 0.15 -3.29
N GLN A 130 28.24 1.14 -2.50
CA GLN A 130 27.22 0.95 -1.46
C GLN A 130 25.81 0.72 -2.03
N GLN A 131 25.50 1.34 -3.16
CA GLN A 131 24.25 1.09 -3.88
C GLN A 131 24.26 -0.31 -4.50
N GLN A 132 25.41 -0.79 -4.96
CA GLN A 132 25.61 -2.14 -5.50
C GLN A 132 25.68 -3.19 -4.39
N GLU A 133 26.26 -2.90 -3.23
CA GLU A 133 26.20 -3.73 -2.03
C GLU A 133 24.77 -3.81 -1.49
N ARG A 134 24.00 -2.71 -1.49
CA ARG A 134 22.57 -2.76 -1.18
C ARG A 134 21.79 -3.52 -2.22
N LEU A 135 22.03 -3.33 -3.51
CA LEU A 135 21.40 -4.13 -4.57
C LEU A 135 21.77 -5.60 -4.46
N GLN A 136 23.00 -5.94 -4.09
CA GLN A 136 23.44 -7.31 -3.85
C GLN A 136 22.85 -7.86 -2.55
N GLN A 137 22.71 -7.07 -1.49
CA GLN A 137 22.06 -7.46 -0.24
C GLN A 137 20.54 -7.56 -0.42
N GLU A 138 19.92 -6.74 -1.25
CA GLU A 138 18.51 -6.80 -1.64
C GLU A 138 18.27 -7.96 -2.60
N GLN A 139 19.17 -8.24 -3.54
CA GLN A 139 19.13 -9.44 -4.38
C GLN A 139 19.42 -10.69 -3.56
N ALA A 140 20.30 -10.64 -2.57
CA ALA A 140 20.56 -11.75 -1.65
C ALA A 140 19.41 -11.93 -0.66
N GLN A 141 18.77 -10.86 -0.20
CA GLN A 141 17.57 -10.92 0.63
C GLN A 141 16.36 -11.35 -0.19
N GLN A 142 16.20 -10.88 -1.42
CA GLN A 142 15.17 -11.37 -2.36
C GLN A 142 15.46 -12.82 -2.71
N ALA A 143 16.70 -13.21 -2.98
CA ALA A 143 17.10 -14.59 -3.15
C ALA A 143 16.85 -15.39 -1.88
N LEU A 144 17.02 -14.85 -0.67
CA LEU A 144 16.68 -15.51 0.60
C LEU A 144 15.18 -15.51 0.89
N LEU A 145 14.41 -14.56 0.37
CA LEU A 145 12.95 -14.46 0.47
C LEU A 145 12.26 -15.35 -0.58
N HIS A 146 12.89 -15.54 -1.75
CA HIS A 146 12.50 -16.45 -2.83
C HIS A 146 13.08 -17.86 -2.62
N ALA A 147 14.20 -17.99 -1.93
CA ALA A 147 14.75 -19.24 -1.38
C ALA A 147 14.32 -19.48 0.07
N ARG A 148 13.36 -18.69 0.60
CA ARG A 148 12.55 -19.20 1.71
C ARG A 148 11.92 -20.48 1.19
N PRO A 149 12.10 -21.63 1.86
CA PRO A 149 11.45 -22.84 1.43
C PRO A 149 9.97 -22.50 1.33
N LYS A 150 9.38 -22.74 0.14
CA LYS A 150 7.95 -22.74 -0.11
C LYS A 150 7.34 -23.28 1.18
N ARG A 151 6.64 -22.45 1.97
CA ARG A 151 5.96 -22.94 3.18
C ARG A 151 5.21 -24.16 2.69
N VAL A 152 5.60 -25.35 3.17
CA VAL A 152 4.92 -26.59 2.82
C VAL A 152 3.48 -26.27 3.16
N ARG A 153 2.66 -26.04 2.14
CA ARG A 153 1.25 -25.75 2.33
C ARG A 153 0.80 -26.92 3.18
N LYS A 154 0.37 -26.65 4.41
CA LYS A 154 -0.38 -27.68 5.14
C LYS A 154 -1.44 -28.15 4.14
N PRO A 155 -1.53 -29.46 3.87
CA PRO A 155 -2.46 -29.96 2.86
C PRO A 155 -3.83 -29.33 3.16
N ASP A 156 -4.48 -28.82 2.12
CA ASP A 156 -5.83 -28.29 2.27
C ASP A 156 -6.65 -29.37 2.99
N LEU A 157 -7.36 -28.97 4.04
CA LEU A 157 -8.18 -29.90 4.83
C LEU A 157 -9.14 -30.62 3.87
N ALA A 158 -9.27 -31.94 4.03
CA ALA A 158 -10.29 -32.70 3.32
C ALA A 158 -11.67 -32.05 3.56
N PHE A 159 -12.57 -32.11 2.57
CA PHE A 159 -13.86 -31.44 2.62
C PHE A 159 -14.67 -31.83 3.87
N GLU A 160 -14.60 -33.10 4.24
CA GLU A 160 -15.25 -33.67 5.42
C GLU A 160 -14.70 -33.08 6.73
N ALA A 161 -13.43 -32.69 6.76
CA ALA A 161 -12.79 -32.11 7.94
C ALA A 161 -13.24 -30.67 8.24
N LEU A 162 -14.04 -30.05 7.37
CA LEU A 162 -14.68 -28.75 7.59
C LEU A 162 -15.90 -28.86 8.53
N PHE A 163 -16.49 -30.05 8.63
CA PHE A 163 -17.72 -30.29 9.36
C PHE A 163 -17.44 -30.78 10.79
N ASP A 164 -18.39 -30.50 11.68
CA ASP A 164 -18.36 -31.07 13.03
C ASP A 164 -18.46 -32.60 12.99
N GLN A 165 -17.90 -33.29 13.99
CA GLN A 165 -17.84 -34.75 14.07
C GLN A 165 -19.23 -35.43 14.01
N HIS A 166 -20.29 -34.71 14.37
CA HIS A 166 -21.67 -35.22 14.38
C HIS A 166 -22.43 -34.99 13.05
N VAL A 167 -21.78 -34.43 12.04
CA VAL A 167 -22.43 -34.12 10.75
C VAL A 167 -22.11 -35.19 9.72
N SER A 168 -23.16 -35.83 9.20
CA SER A 168 -23.04 -36.77 8.07
C SER A 168 -22.96 -35.99 6.75
N VAL A 169 -21.75 -35.89 6.19
CA VAL A 169 -21.50 -35.23 4.90
C VAL A 169 -22.27 -35.91 3.74
N PRO A 170 -22.36 -37.25 3.63
CA PRO A 170 -23.16 -37.89 2.60
C PRO A 170 -24.65 -37.52 2.67
N ALA A 171 -25.21 -37.41 3.89
CA ALA A 171 -26.59 -36.99 4.08
C ALA A 171 -26.82 -35.54 3.65
N LEU A 172 -25.86 -34.65 3.95
CA LEU A 172 -25.89 -33.25 3.49
C LEU A 172 -25.84 -33.16 1.96
N LEU A 173 -24.95 -33.91 1.30
CA LEU A 173 -24.87 -33.93 -0.17
C LEU A 173 -26.16 -34.48 -0.79
N THR A 174 -26.73 -35.54 -0.21
CA THR A 174 -28.01 -36.10 -0.66
C THR A 174 -29.16 -35.09 -0.51
N ALA A 175 -29.19 -34.33 0.59
CA ALA A 175 -30.18 -33.28 0.80
C ALA A 175 -30.05 -32.16 -0.23
N LEU A 176 -28.83 -31.74 -0.57
CA LEU A 176 -28.59 -30.73 -1.61
C LEU A 176 -28.98 -31.24 -3.01
N GLN A 177 -28.75 -32.52 -3.32
CA GLN A 177 -29.18 -33.13 -4.59
C GLN A 177 -30.71 -33.20 -4.70
N ARG A 178 -31.39 -33.66 -3.64
CA ARG A 178 -32.87 -33.74 -3.61
C ARG A 178 -33.54 -32.38 -3.81
N ASN A 179 -32.85 -31.29 -3.47
CA ASN A 179 -33.34 -29.93 -3.62
C ASN A 179 -32.81 -29.23 -4.88
N ALA A 180 -32.24 -29.97 -5.84
CA ALA A 180 -31.73 -29.44 -7.11
C ALA A 180 -30.66 -28.33 -6.94
N VAL A 181 -29.91 -28.35 -5.85
CA VAL A 181 -28.73 -27.47 -5.67
C VAL A 181 -27.50 -28.11 -6.32
N LEU A 182 -27.44 -29.44 -6.27
CA LEU A 182 -26.42 -30.26 -6.92
C LEU A 182 -27.06 -31.16 -7.98
N THR A 183 -26.31 -31.44 -9.05
CA THR A 183 -26.68 -32.44 -10.07
C THR A 183 -26.55 -33.86 -9.50
N ALA A 184 -27.02 -34.86 -10.27
CA ALA A 184 -26.80 -36.28 -9.97
C ALA A 184 -25.30 -36.62 -9.82
N GLU A 185 -24.43 -35.91 -10.52
CA GLU A 185 -22.96 -36.04 -10.47
C GLU A 185 -22.31 -35.21 -9.36
N LEU A 186 -23.10 -34.61 -8.46
CA LEU A 186 -22.64 -33.71 -7.37
C LEU A 186 -21.98 -32.42 -7.88
N ALA A 187 -22.27 -32.00 -9.11
CA ALA A 187 -21.82 -30.70 -9.62
C ALA A 187 -22.72 -29.58 -9.10
N TRP A 188 -22.13 -28.41 -8.82
CA TRP A 188 -22.88 -27.26 -8.35
C TRP A 188 -23.57 -26.54 -9.51
N GLU A 189 -24.88 -26.76 -9.62
CA GLU A 189 -25.74 -26.16 -10.63
C GLU A 189 -26.19 -24.78 -10.17
N GLY A 190 -26.74 -24.72 -8.97
CA GLY A 190 -27.26 -23.50 -8.34
C GLY A 190 -28.51 -22.94 -9.04
N ARG A 191 -29.51 -22.51 -8.26
CA ARG A 191 -30.86 -22.16 -8.75
C ARG A 191 -31.03 -20.66 -8.99
N SER A 192 -30.34 -19.83 -8.21
CA SER A 192 -30.46 -18.36 -8.15
C SER A 192 -29.12 -17.63 -8.23
N GLY A 193 -28.02 -18.36 -8.49
CA GLY A 193 -26.67 -17.84 -8.67
C GLY A 193 -25.63 -18.52 -7.76
N LYS A 194 -24.63 -19.16 -8.38
CA LYS A 194 -23.67 -20.07 -7.71
C LYS A 194 -22.94 -19.44 -6.51
N ALA A 195 -22.47 -18.20 -6.65
CA ALA A 195 -21.71 -17.54 -5.59
C ALA A 195 -22.62 -17.12 -4.42
N ASN A 196 -23.81 -16.61 -4.70
CA ASN A 196 -24.74 -16.16 -3.66
C ASN A 196 -25.28 -17.34 -2.84
N GLU A 197 -25.70 -18.42 -3.52
CA GLU A 197 -26.19 -19.63 -2.86
C GLU A 197 -25.13 -20.34 -2.04
N LEU A 198 -23.89 -20.38 -2.52
CA LEU A 198 -22.80 -20.94 -1.73
C LEU A 198 -22.60 -20.14 -0.44
N MET A 199 -22.55 -18.80 -0.53
CA MET A 199 -22.36 -17.96 0.65
C MET A 199 -23.54 -18.07 1.62
N ALA A 200 -24.77 -18.20 1.10
CA ALA A 200 -25.97 -18.42 1.91
C ALA A 200 -25.94 -19.77 2.64
N LEU A 201 -25.62 -20.85 1.92
CA LEU A 201 -25.48 -22.19 2.51
C LEU A 201 -24.39 -22.20 3.60
N LEU A 202 -23.24 -21.61 3.33
CA LEU A 202 -22.12 -21.57 4.28
C LEU A 202 -22.48 -20.80 5.55
N ALA A 203 -23.17 -19.67 5.43
CA ALA A 203 -23.64 -18.91 6.58
C ALA A 203 -24.64 -19.73 7.41
N VAL A 204 -25.61 -20.39 6.78
CA VAL A 204 -26.59 -21.23 7.47
C VAL A 204 -25.94 -22.43 8.15
N LEU A 205 -24.97 -23.09 7.50
CA LEU A 205 -24.26 -24.22 8.09
C LEU A 205 -23.36 -23.80 9.26
N GLU A 206 -22.73 -22.61 9.19
CA GLU A 206 -21.93 -22.05 10.28
C GLU A 206 -22.82 -21.67 11.48
N GLU A 207 -23.90 -20.92 11.24
CA GLU A 207 -24.86 -20.50 12.27
C GLU A 207 -25.60 -21.70 12.88
N GLY A 208 -25.94 -22.68 12.05
CA GLY A 208 -26.61 -23.91 12.45
C GLY A 208 -25.72 -24.92 13.18
N GLY A 209 -24.41 -24.65 13.27
CA GLY A 209 -23.46 -25.49 14.00
C GLY A 209 -22.99 -26.74 13.28
N TYR A 210 -23.10 -26.76 11.96
CA TYR A 210 -22.68 -27.89 11.13
C TYR A 210 -21.18 -27.84 10.80
N LEU A 211 -20.57 -26.65 10.88
CA LEU A 211 -19.16 -26.43 10.54
C LEU A 211 -18.30 -26.27 11.79
N ARG A 212 -17.04 -26.71 11.70
CA ARG A 212 -16.04 -26.47 12.75
C ARG A 212 -15.71 -24.99 12.84
N PRO A 213 -15.24 -24.50 14.01
CA PRO A 213 -14.81 -23.11 14.19
C PRO A 213 -13.47 -22.86 13.47
N LEU A 214 -13.52 -22.78 12.14
CA LEU A 214 -12.40 -22.48 11.26
C LEU A 214 -12.51 -21.05 10.74
N LYS A 215 -11.41 -20.52 10.18
CA LYS A 215 -11.45 -19.24 9.48
C LYS A 215 -12.41 -19.34 8.29
N TRP A 216 -13.30 -18.35 8.14
CA TRP A 216 -14.24 -18.23 7.03
C TRP A 216 -13.61 -18.52 5.66
N THR A 217 -12.42 -17.95 5.41
CA THR A 217 -11.70 -18.13 4.15
C THR A 217 -11.23 -19.57 3.90
N HIS A 218 -11.00 -20.38 4.94
CA HIS A 218 -10.70 -21.81 4.79
C HIS A 218 -11.94 -22.63 4.46
N ILE A 219 -13.06 -22.31 5.12
CA ILE A 219 -14.36 -22.95 4.86
C ILE A 219 -14.77 -22.70 3.40
N VAL A 220 -14.80 -21.43 2.99
CA VAL A 220 -15.18 -21.05 1.62
C VAL A 220 -14.27 -21.70 0.58
N ARG A 221 -12.95 -21.72 0.83
CA ARG A 221 -11.99 -22.39 -0.07
C ARG A 221 -12.28 -23.87 -0.22
N GLY A 222 -12.56 -24.57 0.88
CA GLY A 222 -12.85 -26.00 0.84
C GLY A 222 -14.07 -26.34 -0.01
N PHE A 223 -15.13 -25.52 0.07
CA PHE A 223 -16.32 -25.70 -0.78
C PHE A 223 -16.06 -25.31 -2.23
N ILE A 224 -15.34 -24.19 -2.47
CA ILE A 224 -14.93 -23.79 -3.82
C ILE A 224 -14.14 -24.91 -4.51
N THR A 225 -13.18 -25.51 -3.81
CA THR A 225 -12.38 -26.64 -4.32
C THR A 225 -13.25 -27.88 -4.55
N ARG A 226 -14.11 -28.24 -3.59
CA ARG A 226 -14.97 -29.44 -3.68
C ARG A 226 -15.92 -29.42 -4.87
N PHE A 227 -16.47 -28.24 -5.17
CA PHE A 227 -17.47 -28.03 -6.21
C PHE A 227 -16.93 -27.36 -7.47
N GLN A 228 -15.61 -27.15 -7.56
CA GLN A 228 -14.92 -26.53 -8.69
C GLN A 228 -15.54 -25.18 -9.11
N LEU A 229 -15.90 -24.37 -8.13
CA LEU A 229 -16.54 -23.08 -8.36
C LEU A 229 -15.50 -21.99 -8.68
N THR A 230 -15.86 -21.02 -9.52
CA THR A 230 -15.04 -19.84 -9.76
C THR A 230 -15.71 -18.62 -9.12
N ILE A 231 -15.22 -18.21 -7.94
CA ILE A 231 -15.76 -17.07 -7.18
C ILE A 231 -14.62 -16.06 -6.91
N PRO A 232 -14.83 -14.76 -7.19
CA PRO A 232 -13.83 -13.74 -6.88
C PRO A 232 -13.44 -13.73 -5.40
N VAL A 233 -12.14 -13.64 -5.11
CA VAL A 233 -11.61 -13.64 -3.72
C VAL A 233 -12.21 -12.52 -2.87
N SER A 234 -12.41 -11.35 -3.46
CA SER A 234 -13.02 -10.17 -2.81
C SER A 234 -14.49 -10.37 -2.42
N TYR A 235 -15.18 -11.31 -3.06
CA TYR A 235 -16.54 -11.70 -2.75
C TYR A 235 -16.56 -12.83 -1.70
N ALA A 236 -15.74 -13.86 -1.90
CA ALA A 236 -15.56 -14.98 -0.98
C ALA A 236 -15.10 -14.56 0.43
N SER A 237 -14.40 -13.44 0.56
CA SER A 237 -13.94 -12.91 1.85
C SER A 237 -15.03 -12.21 2.68
N LYS A 238 -16.21 -11.94 2.12
CA LYS A 238 -17.27 -11.14 2.77
C LYS A 238 -18.42 -12.03 3.23
N ARG A 239 -18.55 -12.23 4.55
CA ARG A 239 -19.58 -13.07 5.18
C ARG A 239 -21.01 -12.59 4.90
N ASN A 240 -21.24 -11.28 4.84
CA ASN A 240 -22.58 -10.67 4.77
C ASN A 240 -23.06 -10.42 3.33
N LYS A 241 -22.67 -11.27 2.37
CA LYS A 241 -23.04 -11.08 0.95
C LYS A 241 -24.16 -11.98 0.45
N ALA A 242 -24.63 -12.90 1.29
CA ALA A 242 -25.75 -13.78 0.96
C ALA A 242 -27.08 -13.03 0.96
N ASN A 243 -27.94 -13.34 -0.02
CA ASN A 243 -29.33 -12.87 -0.05
C ASN A 243 -30.13 -13.50 1.11
N PRO A 244 -30.80 -12.71 1.97
CA PRO A 244 -31.58 -13.22 3.10
C PRO A 244 -32.69 -14.21 2.71
N GLN A 245 -33.29 -14.08 1.53
CA GLN A 245 -34.33 -15.00 1.06
C GLN A 245 -33.76 -16.41 0.81
N VAL A 246 -32.60 -16.46 0.15
CA VAL A 246 -31.87 -17.71 -0.13
C VAL A 246 -31.36 -18.35 1.16
N MET A 247 -30.94 -17.53 2.14
CA MET A 247 -30.60 -18.04 3.48
C MET A 247 -31.80 -18.67 4.17
N ALA A 248 -32.99 -18.06 4.08
CA ALA A 248 -34.21 -18.62 4.68
C ALA A 248 -34.59 -19.98 4.07
N GLU A 249 -34.45 -20.14 2.75
CA GLU A 249 -34.66 -21.42 2.06
C GLU A 249 -33.69 -22.50 2.58
N PHE A 250 -32.40 -22.17 2.70
CA PHE A 250 -31.41 -23.11 3.23
C PHE A 250 -31.62 -23.41 4.73
N ALA A 251 -32.08 -22.43 5.51
CA ALA A 251 -32.35 -22.62 6.93
C ALA A 251 -33.51 -23.60 7.19
N GLN A 252 -34.48 -23.70 6.26
CA GLN A 252 -35.53 -24.73 6.31
C GLN A 252 -34.96 -26.13 6.07
N LEU A 253 -33.96 -26.24 5.19
CA LEU A 253 -33.30 -27.52 4.87
C LEU A 253 -32.31 -27.97 5.94
N PHE A 254 -31.66 -27.01 6.60
CA PHE A 254 -30.63 -27.24 7.61
C PHE A 254 -30.98 -26.46 8.89
N PRO A 255 -32.01 -26.89 9.64
CA PRO A 255 -32.39 -26.23 10.88
C PRO A 255 -31.23 -26.25 11.87
N GLY A 256 -31.05 -25.17 12.62
CA GLY A 256 -29.93 -25.05 13.56
C GLY A 256 -29.92 -26.19 14.58
N ARG A 257 -28.76 -26.83 14.75
CA ARG A 257 -28.58 -27.92 15.73
C ARG A 257 -28.41 -27.38 17.16
N TYR A 258 -28.09 -26.09 17.30
CA TYR A 258 -28.03 -25.39 18.58
C TYR A 258 -29.41 -24.83 18.97
N LEU A 259 -30.28 -25.70 19.49
CA LEU A 259 -31.20 -25.28 20.55
C LEU A 259 -30.37 -25.14 21.84
N VAL A 260 -30.47 -23.97 22.48
CA VAL A 260 -29.83 -23.58 23.75
C VAL A 260 -28.37 -23.09 23.65
N ARG A 261 -28.21 -21.85 23.20
CA ARG A 261 -27.50 -20.80 23.96
C ARG A 261 -27.89 -19.44 23.38
N THR A 262 -28.70 -18.72 24.14
CA THR A 262 -29.10 -17.34 23.92
C THR A 262 -27.88 -16.45 23.71
N HIS A 263 -27.59 -16.09 22.45
CA HIS A 263 -26.93 -14.84 22.15
C HIS A 263 -27.91 -13.97 21.37
N THR A 264 -28.51 -13.04 22.09
CA THR A 264 -29.23 -11.88 21.58
C THR A 264 -28.35 -11.14 20.57
N VAL A 265 -28.58 -11.38 19.28
CA VAL A 265 -28.07 -10.51 18.21
C VAL A 265 -28.95 -9.27 18.19
N ARG A 266 -28.45 -8.18 18.78
CA ARG A 266 -28.97 -6.83 18.57
C ARG A 266 -28.73 -6.43 17.12
N TRP A 267 -29.78 -6.45 16.30
CA TRP A 267 -29.82 -5.69 15.06
C TRP A 267 -29.98 -4.22 15.44
N ARG A 268 -28.99 -3.38 15.07
CA ARG A 268 -29.16 -1.92 15.11
C ARG A 268 -29.98 -1.52 13.88
N HIS A 269 -31.09 -0.85 14.13
CA HIS A 269 -31.89 -0.13 13.15
C HIS A 269 -31.10 1.00 12.51
#